data_AF-A0A7W8Z376-F1
#
_entry.id   AF-A0A7W8Z376-F1
#
_cell.length_a   1.000
_cell.length_b   1.000
_cell.length_c   1.000
_cell.angle_alpha   90.00
_cell.angle_beta   90.00
_cell.angle_gamma   90.00
#
_symmetry.space_group_name_H-M   'P 1'
#
loop_
_entity.id
_entity.type
_entity.pdbx_description
1 polymer ?
#
loop_
_entity_poly.entity_id
_entity_poly.type
_entity_poly.pdbx_seq_one_letter_code
_entity_poly.pdbx_strand_id
1 'polypeptide(L)'
;MARITAPVQGYNGTIGDVVFENGVAETDNPAVIAYCRGAGYTVDGETIEAAHEPPVDSRDVERVRLGTPLRDAAVDPWPEDFLPPTNAGQADPHGPQVVSPGAHAVPPAPIVPGPVSPDPDEQQAAETEVAQRVLVEGQPATVVAERSRPPQSAPKAAWVDYAVSQGADRGEAEATSKADLIDRYGRDQADEEK
;
A
#
# COMPACT_ATOMS: atom_id res chain seq x y z
N MET A 1 51.06 -8.58 -23.98
CA MET A 1 50.54 -8.53 -22.61
C MET A 1 50.54 -7.09 -22.18
N ALA A 2 49.42 -6.61 -21.67
CA ALA A 2 49.27 -5.29 -21.07
C ALA A 2 49.47 -5.40 -19.55
N ARG A 3 50.13 -4.40 -18.96
CA ARG A 3 50.27 -4.28 -17.50
C ARG A 3 49.15 -3.42 -16.95
N ILE A 4 48.38 -3.96 -16.02
CA ILE A 4 47.25 -3.28 -15.37
C ILE A 4 47.63 -2.92 -13.94
N THR A 5 47.40 -1.66 -13.54
CA THR A 5 47.58 -1.18 -12.17
C THR A 5 46.25 -0.72 -11.60
N ALA A 6 45.89 -1.26 -10.43
CA ALA A 6 44.66 -0.93 -9.72
C ALA A 6 44.74 0.48 -9.11
N PRO A 7 43.62 1.22 -9.08
CA PRO A 7 43.57 2.55 -8.44
C PRO A 7 43.75 2.45 -6.92
N VAL A 8 43.41 1.31 -6.32
CA VAL A 8 43.62 1.03 -4.90
C VAL A 8 44.99 0.38 -4.72
N GLN A 9 45.89 1.10 -4.05
CA GLN A 9 47.24 0.62 -3.77
C GLN A 9 47.20 -0.65 -2.90
N GLY A 10 47.97 -1.67 -3.28
CA GLY A 10 48.04 -2.93 -2.53
C GLY A 10 46.84 -3.86 -2.72
N TYR A 11 45.95 -3.60 -3.69
CA TYR A 11 44.82 -4.46 -3.99
C TYR A 11 45.28 -5.88 -4.39
N ASN A 12 44.77 -6.89 -3.68
CA ASN A 12 44.95 -8.30 -4.03
C ASN A 12 43.57 -8.89 -4.33
N GLY A 13 43.38 -9.42 -5.52
CA GLY A 13 42.06 -9.90 -5.95
C GLY A 13 42.07 -10.46 -7.36
N THR A 14 40.89 -10.77 -7.89
CA THR A 14 40.75 -11.38 -9.21
C THR A 14 39.68 -10.64 -10.01
N ILE A 15 40.00 -10.30 -11.25
CA ILE A 15 39.06 -9.69 -12.21
C ILE A 15 39.09 -10.55 -13.47
N GLY A 16 37.97 -11.24 -13.75
CA GLY A 16 37.93 -12.24 -14.80
C GLY A 16 38.89 -13.38 -14.52
N ASP A 17 39.83 -13.60 -15.43
CA ASP A 17 40.91 -14.59 -15.37
C ASP A 17 42.25 -14.01 -14.85
N VAL A 18 42.27 -12.73 -14.46
CA VAL A 18 43.49 -12.00 -14.09
C VAL A 18 43.59 -11.83 -12.58
N VAL A 19 44.72 -12.25 -12.01
CA VAL A 19 45.03 -12.13 -10.59
C VAL A 19 45.89 -10.89 -10.36
N PHE A 20 45.44 -10.03 -9.44
CA PHE A 20 46.17 -8.85 -8.99
C PHE A 20 46.97 -9.17 -7.73
N GLU A 21 48.24 -8.80 -7.76
CA GLU A 21 49.16 -8.85 -6.62
C GLU A 21 49.72 -7.44 -6.35
N ASN A 22 49.48 -6.92 -5.15
CA ASN A 22 49.86 -5.58 -4.73
C ASN A 22 49.38 -4.46 -5.69
N GLY A 23 48.22 -4.66 -6.30
CA GLY A 23 47.60 -3.74 -7.24
C GLY A 23 48.16 -3.84 -8.66
N VAL A 24 48.96 -4.85 -9.00
CA VAL A 24 49.49 -5.04 -10.36
C VAL A 24 49.08 -6.39 -10.92
N ALA A 25 48.72 -6.44 -12.19
CA ALA A 25 48.49 -7.67 -12.94
C ALA A 25 48.93 -7.54 -14.40
N GLU A 26 49.05 -8.67 -15.09
CA GLU A 26 49.36 -8.73 -16.51
C GLU A 26 48.35 -9.63 -17.25
N THR A 27 47.93 -9.20 -18.43
CA THR A 27 47.00 -9.99 -19.26
C THR A 27 47.12 -9.61 -20.73
N ASP A 28 46.76 -10.53 -21.63
CA ASP A 28 46.55 -10.26 -23.05
C ASP A 28 45.07 -10.36 -23.46
N ASN A 29 44.18 -10.60 -22.49
CA ASN A 29 42.74 -10.71 -22.73
C ASN A 29 42.13 -9.33 -23.03
N PRO A 30 41.66 -9.08 -24.27
CA PRO A 30 41.19 -7.76 -24.68
C PRO A 30 39.93 -7.32 -23.91
N ALA A 31 39.10 -8.26 -23.44
CA ALA A 31 37.91 -7.95 -22.68
C ALA A 31 38.25 -7.40 -21.29
N VAL A 32 39.22 -8.01 -20.61
CA VAL A 32 39.68 -7.55 -19.30
C VAL A 32 40.38 -6.20 -19.42
N ILE A 33 41.21 -6.01 -20.46
CA ILE A 33 41.85 -4.74 -20.75
C ILE A 33 40.82 -3.62 -20.96
N ALA A 34 39.77 -3.87 -21.76
CA ALA A 34 38.72 -2.89 -22.02
C ALA A 34 37.92 -2.53 -20.75
N TYR A 35 37.57 -3.54 -19.95
CA TYR A 35 36.91 -3.33 -18.66
C TYR A 35 37.77 -2.49 -17.71
N CYS A 36 39.04 -2.87 -17.52
CA CYS A 36 39.95 -2.15 -16.63
C CYS A 36 40.15 -0.70 -17.07
N ARG A 37 40.27 -0.42 -18.37
CA ARG A 37 40.30 0.95 -18.90
C ARG A 37 39.05 1.75 -18.54
N GLY A 38 37.85 1.18 -18.76
CA GLY A 38 36.59 1.85 -18.44
C GLY A 38 36.34 2.04 -16.94
N ALA A 39 36.88 1.14 -16.11
CA ALA A 39 36.78 1.18 -14.66
C ALA A 39 37.86 2.08 -13.99
N GLY A 40 38.69 2.78 -14.78
CA GLY A 40 39.68 3.73 -14.27
C GLY A 40 41.00 3.12 -13.81
N TYR A 41 41.32 1.89 -14.21
CA TYR A 41 42.63 1.29 -13.97
C TYR A 41 43.66 1.89 -14.93
N THR A 42 44.92 1.95 -14.50
CA THR A 42 46.03 2.30 -15.40
C THR A 42 46.40 1.08 -16.22
N VAL A 43 46.36 1.18 -17.55
CA VAL A 43 46.77 0.12 -18.47
C VAL A 43 47.96 0.62 -19.29
N ASP A 44 49.09 -0.07 -19.21
CA ASP A 44 50.34 0.28 -19.91
C ASP A 44 50.83 1.72 -19.64
N GLY A 45 50.58 2.22 -18.42
CA GLY A 45 50.95 3.57 -18.00
C GLY A 45 49.94 4.65 -18.42
N GLU A 46 48.85 4.28 -19.10
CA GLU A 46 47.78 5.18 -19.48
C GLU A 46 46.53 4.93 -18.62
N THR A 47 46.07 5.97 -17.94
CA THR A 47 44.76 5.97 -17.27
C THR A 47 43.80 6.78 -18.13
N ILE A 48 42.71 6.14 -18.56
CA ILE A 48 41.59 6.86 -19.17
C ILE A 48 40.74 7.36 -18.02
N GLU A 49 40.71 8.69 -17.81
CA GLU A 49 39.68 9.29 -16.98
C GLU A 49 38.35 9.03 -17.67
N ALA A 50 37.52 8.17 -17.09
CA ALA A 50 36.12 8.10 -17.46
C ALA A 50 35.55 9.49 -17.16
N ALA A 51 35.05 10.17 -18.19
CA ALA A 51 34.31 11.41 -18.00
C ALA A 51 33.12 11.09 -17.10
N HIS A 52 33.24 11.39 -15.81
CA HIS A 52 32.13 11.33 -14.89
C HIS A 52 31.27 12.55 -15.20
N GLU A 53 30.38 12.39 -16.17
CA GLU A 53 29.26 13.30 -16.27
C GLU A 53 28.54 13.22 -14.91
N PRO A 54 28.39 14.35 -14.20
CA PRO A 54 27.66 14.34 -12.95
C PRO A 54 26.27 13.75 -13.22
N PRO A 55 25.72 12.94 -12.31
CA PRO A 55 24.39 12.42 -12.48
C PRO A 55 23.44 13.59 -12.77
N VAL A 56 22.64 13.46 -13.83
CA VAL A 56 21.66 14.48 -14.20
C VAL A 56 20.75 14.71 -12.98
N ASP A 57 20.72 15.93 -12.47
CA ASP A 57 19.80 16.27 -11.38
C ASP A 57 18.38 16.08 -11.91
N SER A 58 17.55 15.31 -11.20
CA SER A 58 16.15 15.09 -11.59
C SER A 58 15.33 16.39 -11.64
N ARG A 59 15.82 17.48 -11.02
CA ARG A 59 15.26 18.84 -11.10
C ARG A 59 15.64 19.58 -12.39
N ASP A 60 16.74 19.20 -13.04
CA ASP A 60 17.24 19.81 -14.27
C ASP A 60 16.69 19.10 -15.53
N VAL A 61 15.98 17.98 -15.35
CA VAL A 61 15.30 17.26 -16.45
C VAL A 61 14.05 18.03 -16.86
N GLU A 62 14.05 18.54 -18.10
CA GLU A 62 12.86 19.12 -18.71
C GLU A 62 11.82 18.01 -18.95
N ARG A 63 10.69 18.10 -18.23
CA ARG A 63 9.58 17.15 -18.37
C ARG A 63 8.71 17.55 -19.56
N VAL A 64 8.93 16.90 -20.70
CA VAL A 64 8.02 17.00 -21.84
C VAL A 64 6.77 16.16 -21.56
N ARG A 65 5.64 16.82 -21.34
CA ARG A 65 4.34 16.16 -21.15
C ARG A 65 3.75 15.78 -22.51
N LEU A 66 3.80 14.49 -22.83
CA LEU A 66 3.10 13.92 -23.99
C LEU A 66 1.70 13.46 -23.55
N GLY A 67 0.67 14.12 -24.07
CA GLY A 67 -0.74 13.80 -23.78
C GLY A 67 -1.32 14.50 -22.55
N THR A 68 -2.53 14.12 -22.18
CA THR A 68 -3.19 14.58 -20.94
C THR A 68 -2.38 14.04 -19.75
N PRO A 69 -2.07 14.86 -18.72
CA PRO A 69 -1.42 14.33 -17.53
C PRO A 69 -2.24 13.16 -17.01
N LEU A 70 -1.58 12.01 -16.84
CA LEU A 70 -2.13 10.94 -16.03
C LEU A 70 -2.28 11.53 -14.63
N ARG A 71 -3.51 11.87 -14.24
CA ARG A 71 -3.79 12.36 -12.90
C ARG A 71 -3.78 11.16 -11.98
N ASP A 72 -2.85 11.13 -11.06
CA ASP A 72 -2.78 10.09 -10.04
C ASP A 72 -3.62 10.54 -8.85
N ALA A 73 -4.76 9.89 -8.64
CA ALA A 73 -5.64 10.16 -7.51
C ALA A 73 -4.97 9.91 -6.15
N ALA A 74 -3.85 9.15 -6.10
CA ALA A 74 -3.04 9.01 -4.90
C ALA A 74 -2.26 10.29 -4.55
N VAL A 75 -1.96 11.13 -5.55
CA VAL A 75 -1.16 12.35 -5.42
C VAL A 75 -2.04 13.60 -5.38
N ASP A 76 -3.09 13.66 -6.20
CA ASP A 76 -4.04 14.79 -6.29
C ASP A 76 -5.49 14.27 -6.40
N PRO A 77 -6.09 13.82 -5.27
CA PRO A 77 -7.45 13.29 -5.26
C PRO A 77 -8.46 14.42 -5.47
N TRP A 78 -9.45 14.18 -6.33
CA TRP A 78 -10.59 15.09 -6.47
C TRP A 78 -11.86 14.47 -5.89
N PRO A 79 -12.88 15.29 -5.56
CA PRO A 79 -14.14 14.78 -5.01
C PRO A 79 -14.85 13.76 -5.90
N GLU A 80 -14.61 13.78 -7.22
CA GLU A 80 -15.24 12.86 -8.17
C GLU A 80 -14.44 11.57 -8.40
N ASP A 81 -13.29 11.40 -7.72
CA ASP A 81 -12.53 10.15 -7.80
C ASP A 81 -13.28 9.01 -7.13
N PHE A 82 -13.36 7.89 -7.84
CA PHE A 82 -13.90 6.66 -7.27
C PHE A 82 -12.84 6.01 -6.37
N LEU A 83 -13.06 6.07 -5.06
CA LEU A 83 -12.22 5.43 -4.03
C LEU A 83 -10.72 5.80 -4.10
N PRO A 84 -10.34 7.10 -4.04
CA PRO A 84 -8.93 7.47 -3.94
C PRO A 84 -8.31 6.89 -2.65
N PRO A 85 -6.99 6.64 -2.63
CA PRO A 85 -6.31 6.19 -1.42
C PRO A 85 -6.59 7.11 -0.22
N THR A 86 -6.77 6.51 0.96
CA THR A 86 -6.91 7.27 2.20
C THR A 86 -5.62 8.06 2.45
N ASN A 87 -5.74 9.32 2.86
CA ASN A 87 -4.65 10.31 3.02
C ASN A 87 -3.90 10.68 1.72
N ALA A 88 -4.47 10.41 0.55
CA ALA A 88 -3.94 10.88 -0.73
C ALA A 88 -3.74 12.41 -0.73
N GLY A 89 -2.62 12.87 -1.32
CA GLY A 89 -2.23 14.27 -1.38
C GLY A 89 -1.78 14.92 -0.05
N GLN A 90 -1.91 14.23 1.09
CA GLN A 90 -1.53 14.74 2.42
C GLN A 90 -0.28 14.05 3.00
N ALA A 91 -0.14 12.74 2.76
CA ALA A 91 1.01 11.94 3.18
C ALA A 91 1.89 11.56 1.98
N ASP A 92 3.09 11.03 2.25
CA ASP A 92 3.98 10.51 1.20
C ASP A 92 3.23 9.42 0.38
N PRO A 93 3.04 9.60 -0.95
CA PRO A 93 2.29 8.67 -1.79
C PRO A 93 2.89 7.26 -1.86
N HIS A 94 4.14 7.08 -1.43
CA HIS A 94 4.79 5.77 -1.31
C HIS A 94 5.04 5.35 0.15
N GLY A 95 4.58 6.13 1.11
CA GLY A 95 4.69 5.85 2.55
C GLY A 95 3.56 4.95 3.06
N PRO A 96 3.75 4.31 4.24
CA PRO A 96 2.76 3.40 4.83
C PRO A 96 1.46 4.10 5.28
N GLN A 97 1.41 5.43 5.23
CA GLN A 97 0.26 6.24 5.65
C GLN A 97 -0.72 6.54 4.52
N VAL A 98 -0.37 6.23 3.26
CA VAL A 98 -1.27 6.29 2.11
C VAL A 98 -1.74 4.88 1.81
N VAL A 99 -3.01 4.61 2.09
CA VAL A 99 -3.59 3.26 2.00
C VAL A 99 -4.59 3.22 0.86
N SER A 100 -4.34 2.39 -0.15
CA SER A 100 -5.36 2.08 -1.14
C SER A 100 -6.39 1.13 -0.50
N PRO A 101 -7.70 1.46 -0.50
CA PRO A 101 -8.73 0.58 0.04
C PRO A 101 -8.79 -0.80 -0.65
N GLY A 102 -8.09 -0.96 -1.79
CA GLY A 102 -8.14 -2.15 -2.62
C GLY A 102 -9.50 -2.27 -3.33
N ALA A 103 -9.51 -2.86 -4.53
CA ALA A 103 -10.76 -3.23 -5.18
C ALA A 103 -11.39 -4.42 -4.45
N HIS A 104 -12.21 -4.16 -3.43
CA HIS A 104 -13.19 -5.07 -2.80
C HIS A 104 -12.81 -6.54 -2.50
N ALA A 105 -11.54 -6.97 -2.44
CA ALA A 105 -11.24 -8.41 -2.37
C ALA A 105 -9.92 -8.85 -1.70
N VAL A 106 -9.16 -7.98 -1.02
CA VAL A 106 -7.94 -8.44 -0.32
C VAL A 106 -8.13 -8.33 1.20
N PRO A 107 -8.27 -9.45 1.92
CA PRO A 107 -8.23 -9.46 3.39
C PRO A 107 -6.90 -8.90 3.89
N PRO A 108 -6.85 -8.22 5.06
CA PRO A 108 -7.95 -7.99 6.01
C PRO A 108 -8.62 -6.62 5.81
N ALA A 109 -9.34 -6.40 4.71
CA ALA A 109 -10.19 -5.23 4.56
C ALA A 109 -11.59 -5.46 5.18
N PRO A 110 -12.14 -4.48 5.92
CA PRO A 110 -13.43 -4.59 6.59
C PRO A 110 -14.55 -4.29 5.60
N ILE A 111 -15.01 -5.29 4.84
CA ILE A 111 -16.35 -5.19 4.27
C ILE A 111 -17.30 -5.18 5.46
N VAL A 112 -17.95 -4.04 5.73
CA VAL A 112 -19.05 -3.97 6.70
C VAL A 112 -20.20 -4.79 6.12
N PRO A 113 -20.52 -5.97 6.69
CA PRO A 113 -21.63 -6.75 6.17
C PRO A 113 -22.94 -6.00 6.49
N GLY A 114 -23.73 -5.67 5.47
CA GLY A 114 -24.98 -4.93 5.66
C GLY A 114 -25.68 -4.55 4.36
N PRO A 115 -26.92 -4.07 4.44
CA PRO A 115 -27.62 -3.50 3.29
C PRO A 115 -26.87 -2.26 2.78
N VAL A 116 -26.68 -2.17 1.46
CA VAL A 116 -26.11 -0.98 0.79
C VAL A 116 -27.17 0.12 0.78
N SER A 117 -26.81 1.34 1.21
CA SER A 117 -27.72 2.49 1.13
C SER A 117 -28.01 2.84 -0.34
N PRO A 118 -29.26 3.15 -0.72
CA PRO A 118 -29.55 3.71 -2.03
C PRO A 118 -29.03 5.15 -2.19
N ASP A 119 -28.63 5.80 -1.10
CA ASP A 119 -27.95 7.10 -1.11
C ASP A 119 -26.42 6.89 -1.08
N PRO A 120 -25.69 7.30 -2.14
CA PRO A 120 -24.25 7.11 -2.21
C PRO A 120 -23.49 7.93 -1.16
N ASP A 121 -23.99 9.10 -0.75
CA ASP A 121 -23.30 9.96 0.22
C ASP A 121 -23.38 9.33 1.62
N GLU A 122 -24.51 8.73 1.97
CA GLU A 122 -24.68 7.97 3.21
C GLU A 122 -23.78 6.72 3.24
N GLN A 123 -23.71 5.99 2.12
CA GLN A 123 -22.85 4.82 2.00
C GLN A 123 -21.37 5.20 2.15
N GLN A 124 -20.94 6.26 1.45
CA GLN A 124 -19.57 6.76 1.50
C GLN A 124 -19.17 7.21 2.90
N ALA A 125 -20.05 7.95 3.60
CA ALA A 125 -19.78 8.40 4.96
C ALA A 125 -19.60 7.23 5.92
N ALA A 126 -20.48 6.23 5.86
CA ALA A 126 -20.43 5.04 6.71
C ALA A 126 -19.15 4.20 6.45
N GLU A 127 -18.80 3.97 5.19
CA GLU A 127 -17.58 3.21 4.84
C GLU A 127 -16.30 3.95 5.21
N THR A 128 -16.27 5.27 5.03
CA THR A 128 -15.11 6.11 5.39
C THR A 128 -14.85 6.09 6.88
N GLU A 129 -15.90 6.16 7.70
CA GLU A 129 -15.80 6.07 9.16
C GLU A 129 -15.22 4.72 9.62
N VAL A 130 -15.66 3.61 9.00
CA VAL A 130 -15.13 2.27 9.29
C VAL A 130 -13.66 2.14 8.87
N ALA A 131 -13.33 2.61 7.67
CA ALA A 131 -11.95 2.60 7.17
C ALA A 131 -11.00 3.36 8.10
N GLN A 132 -11.42 4.52 8.60
CA GLN A 132 -10.65 5.31 9.57
C GLN A 132 -10.35 4.51 10.84
N ARG A 133 -11.35 3.89 11.47
CA ARG A 133 -11.17 3.12 12.71
C ARG A 133 -10.26 1.89 12.54
N VAL A 134 -10.42 1.15 11.45
CA VAL A 134 -9.69 -0.11 11.25
C VAL A 134 -8.28 0.15 10.72
N LEU A 135 -8.15 0.99 9.69
CA LEU A 135 -6.89 1.16 8.96
C LEU A 135 -5.99 2.23 9.58
N VAL A 136 -6.57 3.27 10.20
CA VAL A 136 -5.79 4.36 10.80
C VAL A 136 -5.64 4.18 12.30
N GLU A 137 -6.73 3.90 13.02
CA GLU A 137 -6.71 3.79 14.49
C GLU A 137 -6.33 2.38 14.98
N GLY A 138 -6.21 1.41 14.06
CA GLY A 138 -5.75 0.05 14.37
C GLY A 138 -6.76 -0.79 15.17
N GLN A 139 -8.04 -0.44 15.13
CA GLN A 139 -9.08 -1.24 15.78
C GLN A 139 -9.25 -2.60 15.09
N PRO A 140 -9.49 -3.69 15.84
CA PRO A 140 -9.72 -5.00 15.26
C PRO A 140 -11.00 -4.97 14.40
N ALA A 141 -10.89 -5.39 13.13
CA ALA A 141 -11.99 -5.39 12.15
C ALA A 141 -13.26 -6.13 12.62
N THR A 142 -13.13 -7.04 13.60
CA THR A 142 -14.24 -7.78 14.21
C THR A 142 -15.16 -6.93 15.09
N VAL A 143 -14.69 -5.78 15.60
CA VAL A 143 -15.49 -4.88 16.46
C VAL A 143 -16.33 -3.91 15.63
N VAL A 144 -15.90 -3.57 14.41
CA VAL A 144 -16.63 -2.62 13.55
C VAL A 144 -17.81 -3.27 12.80
N ALA A 145 -17.91 -4.60 12.84
CA ALA A 145 -19.09 -5.35 12.41
C ALA A 145 -20.18 -5.47 13.49
N GLU A 146 -20.06 -4.77 14.63
CA GLU A 146 -21.12 -4.69 15.63
C GLU A 146 -22.26 -3.77 15.17
N ARG A 147 -23.09 -4.35 14.29
CA ARG A 147 -24.56 -4.42 14.41
C ARG A 147 -25.23 -3.15 14.92
N SER A 148 -25.45 -2.20 14.02
CA SER A 148 -26.49 -1.22 14.21
C SER A 148 -27.84 -1.95 14.29
N ARG A 149 -28.47 -1.84 15.46
CA ARG A 149 -29.86 -2.23 15.69
C ARG A 149 -30.73 -1.80 14.48
N PRO A 150 -31.52 -2.71 13.88
CA PRO A 150 -32.43 -2.32 12.81
C PRO A 150 -33.43 -1.27 13.31
N PRO A 151 -33.86 -0.29 12.50
CA PRO A 151 -34.93 0.61 12.90
C PRO A 151 -36.23 -0.19 13.12
N GLN A 152 -37.13 0.30 13.99
CA GLN A 152 -38.40 -0.39 14.26
C GLN A 152 -39.26 -0.58 12.99
N SER A 153 -39.08 0.27 11.98
CA SER A 153 -39.70 0.16 10.67
C SER A 153 -39.13 -0.96 9.79
N ALA A 154 -37.92 -1.47 10.07
CA ALA A 154 -37.23 -2.49 9.27
C ALA A 154 -38.04 -3.80 9.12
N PRO A 155 -37.85 -4.56 8.03
CA PRO A 155 -38.55 -5.82 7.83
C PRO A 155 -38.19 -6.87 8.90
N LYS A 156 -39.07 -7.84 9.13
CA LYS A 156 -38.86 -8.92 10.14
C LYS A 156 -37.53 -9.67 9.91
N ALA A 157 -37.15 -9.90 8.65
CA ALA A 157 -35.90 -10.58 8.32
C ALA A 157 -34.66 -9.87 8.92
N ALA A 158 -34.60 -8.54 8.84
CA ALA A 158 -33.50 -7.77 9.44
C ALA A 158 -33.45 -7.90 10.97
N TRP A 159 -34.62 -8.02 11.62
CA TRP A 159 -34.72 -8.27 13.06
C TRP A 159 -34.36 -9.71 13.46
N VAL A 160 -34.63 -10.70 12.60
CA VAL A 160 -34.19 -12.09 12.79
C VAL A 160 -32.67 -12.19 12.69
N ASP A 161 -32.09 -11.59 11.65
CA ASP A 161 -30.63 -11.59 11.49
C ASP A 161 -29.96 -10.85 12.65
N TYR A 162 -30.52 -9.73 13.12
CA TYR A 162 -30.03 -9.05 14.32
C TYR A 162 -30.15 -9.91 15.58
N ALA A 163 -31.27 -10.60 15.80
CA ALA A 163 -31.43 -11.49 16.95
C ALA A 163 -30.44 -12.66 16.93
N VAL A 164 -30.24 -13.31 15.77
CA VAL A 164 -29.24 -14.37 15.57
C VAL A 164 -27.84 -13.84 15.84
N SER A 165 -27.58 -12.62 15.39
CA SER A 165 -26.34 -11.94 15.68
C SER A 165 -26.15 -11.83 17.20
N GLN A 166 -27.16 -11.37 17.94
CA GLN A 166 -27.16 -11.27 19.42
C GLN A 166 -27.17 -12.64 20.14
N GLY A 167 -27.05 -13.76 19.42
CA GLY A 167 -26.92 -15.10 19.98
C GLY A 167 -28.22 -15.92 20.03
N ALA A 168 -29.30 -15.46 19.39
CA ALA A 168 -30.53 -16.23 19.27
C ALA A 168 -30.40 -17.40 18.27
N ASP A 169 -31.17 -18.47 18.49
CA ASP A 169 -31.33 -19.50 17.47
C ASP A 169 -32.15 -18.97 16.28
N ARG A 170 -31.74 -19.31 15.06
CA ARG A 170 -32.39 -18.81 13.84
C ARG A 170 -33.81 -19.36 13.67
N GLY A 171 -34.06 -20.62 13.97
CA GLY A 171 -35.40 -21.21 13.86
C GLY A 171 -36.37 -20.61 14.86
N GLU A 172 -35.90 -20.32 16.08
CA GLU A 172 -36.70 -19.64 17.10
C GLU A 172 -36.96 -18.16 16.77
N ALA A 173 -35.96 -17.46 16.24
CA ALA A 173 -36.11 -16.06 15.83
C ALA A 173 -37.09 -15.91 14.66
N GLU A 174 -37.07 -16.83 13.69
CA GLU A 174 -38.02 -16.86 12.57
C GLU A 174 -39.46 -17.18 13.02
N ALA A 175 -39.64 -18.03 14.02
CA ALA A 175 -40.94 -18.36 14.60
C ALA A 175 -41.53 -17.22 15.46
N THR A 176 -40.68 -16.34 15.98
CA THR A 176 -41.05 -15.21 16.85
C THR A 176 -41.61 -14.03 16.04
N SER A 177 -42.52 -13.22 16.61
CA SER A 177 -43.06 -12.05 15.90
C SER A 177 -42.05 -10.90 15.84
N LYS A 178 -42.16 -10.02 14.83
CA LYS A 178 -41.30 -8.82 14.73
C LYS A 178 -41.41 -7.94 15.98
N ALA A 179 -42.61 -7.80 16.55
CA ALA A 179 -42.83 -6.99 17.75
C ALA A 179 -42.09 -7.56 18.95
N ASP A 180 -42.08 -8.88 19.12
CA ASP A 180 -41.37 -9.54 20.21
C ASP A 180 -39.84 -9.51 20.01
N LEU A 181 -39.36 -9.58 18.77
CA LEU A 181 -37.95 -9.37 18.45
C LEU A 181 -37.50 -7.94 18.79
N ILE A 182 -38.34 -6.95 18.51
CA ILE A 182 -38.09 -5.54 18.87
C ILE A 182 -38.09 -5.36 20.39
N ASP A 183 -39.04 -5.95 21.11
CA ASP A 183 -39.11 -5.81 22.57
C ASP A 183 -37.92 -6.49 23.26
N ARG A 184 -37.49 -7.66 22.77
CA ARG A 184 -36.42 -8.45 23.38
C ARG A 184 -35.02 -7.95 23.03
N TYR A 185 -34.79 -7.54 21.78
CA TYR A 185 -33.47 -7.16 21.29
C TYR A 185 -33.35 -5.64 20.99
N GLY A 186 -34.43 -4.89 21.13
CA GLY A 186 -34.48 -3.45 20.90
C GLY A 186 -34.54 -2.62 22.19
N ARG A 187 -34.14 -3.14 23.34
CA ARG A 187 -33.86 -2.32 24.53
C ARG A 187 -32.37 -1.99 24.55
N ASP A 188 -32.03 -0.72 24.77
CA ASP A 188 -30.64 -0.29 24.83
C ASP A 188 -29.99 -0.81 26.11
N GLN A 189 -28.77 -1.34 26.05
CA GLN A 189 -27.98 -1.72 27.24
C GLN A 189 -27.66 -0.52 28.16
N ALA A 190 -28.10 0.70 27.82
CA ALA A 190 -27.94 1.90 28.63
C ALA A 190 -29.05 2.13 29.68
N ASP A 191 -30.16 1.37 29.65
CA ASP A 191 -31.26 1.53 30.62
C ASP A 191 -31.14 0.61 31.86
N GLU A 192 -30.13 -0.26 31.95
CA GLU A 192 -29.90 -1.13 33.13
C GLU A 192 -28.94 -0.53 34.19
N GLU A 193 -28.32 0.63 33.94
CA GLU A 193 -27.44 1.34 34.91
C GLU A 193 -28.10 2.59 35.55
N LYS A 194 -29.34 2.46 36.04
CA LYS A 194 -29.95 3.50 36.89
C LYS A 194 -30.68 2.97 38.12
#